data_AF-A0A250YBN1-F1
#
_entry.id   AF-A0A250YBN1-F1
#
_cell.length_a   1.000
_cell.length_b   1.000
_cell.length_c   1.000
_cell.angle_alpha   90.00
_cell.angle_beta   90.00
_cell.angle_gamma   90.00
#
_symmetry.space_group_name_H-M   'P 1'
#
loop_
_entity.id
_entity.type
_entity.pdbx_description
1 polymer ?
#
loop_
_entity_poly.entity_id
_entity_poly.type
_entity_poly.pdbx_seq_one_letter_code
_entity_poly.pdbx_strand_id
1 'polypeptide(L)'
;MEREGEQLSARPALETEGLRFLHVTVGSLLAAYGWYILFSGVLLYVVFQKLSTRLRALRQRQLDQAEAAVEPDVVAKRQEALAAARLRMQEELNAQVEKHKEKLRQLEEDKRRQKIEMWDSMQEGKSYRGNARKPQEEDSPGPSASSAVPKRKSDKKPLRGGGYNPLTGEGGGACSWRPGRRGPSSGG
;
A
#
# COMPACT_ATOMS: atom_id res chain seq x y z
N MET A 1 14.04 62.22 43.90
CA MET A 1 13.79 60.76 43.86
C MET A 1 12.58 60.43 44.74
N GLU A 2 11.40 61.00 44.46
CA GLU A 2 10.21 60.79 45.33
C GLU A 2 9.00 60.19 44.59
N ARG A 3 9.08 60.02 43.26
CA ARG A 3 7.96 59.50 42.44
C ARG A 3 7.86 57.97 42.40
N GLU A 4 8.90 57.25 42.84
CA GLU A 4 8.98 55.78 42.78
C GLU A 4 8.38 55.12 44.05
N GLY A 5 8.41 55.80 45.20
CA GLY A 5 7.92 55.27 46.48
C GLY A 5 6.39 55.25 46.60
N GLU A 6 5.69 56.23 46.04
CA GLU A 6 4.22 56.28 46.07
C GLU A 6 3.58 55.27 45.11
N GLN A 7 4.22 54.96 43.98
CA GLN A 7 3.71 54.00 43.01
C GLN A 7 3.68 52.55 43.52
N LEU A 8 4.63 52.17 44.40
CA LEU A 8 4.68 50.82 44.96
C LEU A 8 3.65 50.60 46.09
N SER A 9 3.25 51.66 46.79
CA SER A 9 2.20 51.62 47.83
C SER A 9 0.78 51.62 47.23
N ALA A 10 0.58 52.29 46.08
CA ALA A 10 -0.72 52.34 45.41
C ALA A 10 -1.08 51.04 44.64
N ARG A 11 -0.10 50.23 44.25
CA ARG A 11 -0.30 48.94 43.56
C ARG A 11 -1.11 47.91 44.37
N PRO A 12 -0.78 47.61 45.65
CA PRO A 12 -1.58 46.66 46.44
C PRO A 12 -3.00 47.19 46.71
N ALA A 13 -3.20 48.51 46.77
CA ALA A 13 -4.53 49.10 46.88
C ALA A 13 -5.36 48.85 45.60
N LEU A 14 -4.78 49.04 44.41
CA LEU A 14 -5.45 48.76 43.13
C LEU A 14 -5.75 47.27 42.92
N GLU A 15 -4.85 46.36 43.32
CA GLU A 15 -5.11 44.93 43.24
C GLU A 15 -6.20 44.48 44.21
N THR A 16 -6.21 45.01 45.43
CA THR A 16 -7.25 44.68 46.43
C THR A 16 -8.60 45.29 46.07
N GLU A 17 -8.63 46.49 45.52
CA GLU A 17 -9.84 47.10 44.94
C GLU A 17 -10.32 46.31 43.72
N GLY A 18 -9.42 45.95 42.80
CA GLY A 18 -9.72 45.12 41.64
C GLY A 18 -10.28 43.75 42.00
N LEU A 19 -9.69 43.08 43.00
CA LEU A 19 -10.20 41.81 43.53
C LEU A 19 -11.55 41.98 44.22
N ARG A 20 -11.79 43.09 44.93
CA ARG A 20 -13.10 43.41 45.51
C ARG A 20 -14.14 43.68 44.43
N PHE A 21 -13.80 44.42 43.38
CA PHE A 21 -14.69 44.64 42.24
C PHE A 21 -14.98 43.33 41.50
N LEU A 22 -13.97 42.48 41.28
CA LEU A 22 -14.16 41.14 40.71
C LEU A 22 -15.03 40.27 41.61
N HIS A 23 -14.82 40.28 42.93
CA HIS A 23 -15.64 39.50 43.85
C HIS A 23 -17.10 39.98 43.90
N VAL A 24 -17.34 41.30 43.82
CA VAL A 24 -18.69 41.87 43.78
C VAL A 24 -19.37 41.59 42.43
N THR A 25 -18.64 41.72 41.32
CA THR A 25 -19.18 41.46 39.98
C THR A 25 -19.41 39.96 39.74
N VAL A 26 -18.44 39.11 40.07
CA VAL A 26 -18.57 37.65 40.02
C VAL A 26 -19.62 37.19 41.01
N GLY A 27 -19.68 37.76 42.22
CA GLY A 27 -20.72 37.46 43.21
C GLY A 27 -22.12 37.83 42.72
N SER A 28 -22.28 38.98 42.07
CA SER A 28 -23.54 39.42 41.46
C SER A 28 -23.94 38.54 40.28
N LEU A 29 -22.98 38.21 39.40
CA LEU A 29 -23.20 37.28 38.27
C LEU A 29 -23.50 35.86 38.76
N LEU A 30 -22.85 35.40 39.83
CA LEU A 30 -23.10 34.10 40.43
C LEU A 30 -24.42 34.06 41.18
N ALA A 31 -24.87 35.17 41.79
CA ALA A 31 -26.20 35.27 42.36
C ALA A 31 -27.30 35.28 41.28
N ALA A 32 -27.08 35.98 40.17
CA ALA A 32 -28.02 36.06 39.05
C ALA A 32 -28.05 34.79 38.18
N TYR A 33 -26.89 34.13 37.99
CA TYR A 33 -26.71 33.01 37.06
C TYR A 33 -26.28 31.70 37.72
N GLY A 34 -26.12 31.65 39.04
CA GLY A 34 -25.67 30.45 39.76
C GLY A 34 -26.59 29.25 39.57
N TRP A 35 -27.88 29.50 39.36
CA TRP A 35 -28.83 28.44 39.03
C TRP A 35 -28.50 27.76 37.70
N TYR A 36 -28.08 28.50 36.67
CA TYR A 36 -27.66 27.90 35.39
C TYR A 36 -26.39 27.07 35.55
N ILE A 37 -25.47 27.46 36.44
CA ILE A 37 -24.26 26.68 36.72
C ILE A 37 -24.63 25.36 37.42
N LEU A 38 -25.56 25.40 38.37
CA LEU A 38 -26.08 24.19 39.03
C LEU A 38 -26.82 23.29 38.03
N PHE A 39 -27.73 23.85 37.22
CA PHE A 39 -28.45 23.09 36.20
C PHE A 39 -27.53 22.54 35.11
N SER A 40 -26.52 23.30 34.68
CA SER A 40 -25.47 22.85 33.77
C SER A 40 -24.66 21.70 34.37
N GLY A 41 -24.29 21.80 35.65
CA GLY A 41 -23.61 20.73 36.38
C GLY A 41 -24.44 19.46 36.50
N VAL A 42 -25.74 19.58 36.83
CA VAL A 42 -26.68 18.44 36.89
C VAL A 42 -26.88 17.82 35.51
N LEU A 43 -27.05 18.65 34.46
CA LEU A 43 -27.20 18.17 33.10
C LEU A 43 -25.95 17.42 32.62
N LEU A 44 -24.77 17.99 32.84
CA LEU A 44 -23.49 17.33 32.57
C LEU A 44 -23.38 16.02 33.33
N TYR A 45 -23.73 15.99 34.61
CA TYR A 45 -23.71 14.78 35.42
C TYR A 45 -24.60 13.68 34.82
N VAL A 46 -25.84 13.99 34.44
CA VAL A 46 -26.76 13.03 33.82
C VAL A 46 -26.24 12.57 32.46
N VAL A 47 -25.69 13.47 31.64
CA VAL A 47 -25.08 13.14 30.35
C VAL A 47 -23.90 12.20 30.55
N PHE A 48 -22.97 12.52 31.46
CA PHE A 48 -21.83 11.66 31.79
C PHE A 48 -22.26 10.32 32.37
N GLN A 49 -23.32 10.27 33.17
CA GLN A 49 -23.86 9.03 33.71
C GLN A 49 -24.46 8.14 32.61
N LYS A 50 -25.22 8.72 31.67
CA LYS A 50 -25.76 7.98 30.51
C LYS A 50 -24.68 7.59 29.51
N LEU A 51 -23.67 8.44 29.31
CA LEU A 51 -22.53 8.12 28.44
C LEU A 51 -21.69 7.00 29.06
N SER A 52 -21.28 7.13 30.32
CA SER A 52 -20.44 6.14 30.99
C SER A 52 -21.11 4.76 31.08
N THR A 53 -22.42 4.70 31.31
CA THR A 53 -23.18 3.43 31.28
C THR A 53 -23.23 2.82 29.88
N ARG A 54 -23.48 3.64 28.84
CA ARG A 54 -23.44 3.19 27.44
C ARG A 54 -22.05 2.76 27.00
N LEU A 55 -21.01 3.52 27.35
CA LEU A 55 -19.61 3.24 27.09
C LEU A 55 -19.16 1.96 27.80
N ARG A 56 -19.59 1.75 29.06
CA ARG A 56 -19.29 0.51 29.80
C ARG A 56 -19.97 -0.70 29.16
N ALA A 57 -21.23 -0.58 28.74
CA ALA A 57 -21.93 -1.65 28.02
C ALA A 57 -21.28 -1.96 26.66
N LEU A 58 -20.83 -0.93 25.93
CA LEU A 58 -20.14 -1.11 24.65
C LEU A 58 -18.74 -1.73 24.86
N ARG A 59 -18.04 -1.33 25.91
CA ARG A 59 -16.75 -1.92 26.30
C ARG A 59 -16.89 -3.38 26.72
N GLN A 60 -17.94 -3.74 27.45
CA GLN A 60 -18.22 -5.14 27.79
C GLN A 60 -18.49 -5.97 26.54
N ARG A 61 -19.34 -5.50 25.62
CA ARG A 61 -19.58 -6.18 24.34
C ARG A 61 -18.31 -6.38 23.52
N GLN A 62 -17.38 -5.43 23.56
CA GLN A 62 -16.09 -5.54 22.88
C GLN A 62 -15.20 -6.61 23.53
N LEU A 63 -15.21 -6.72 24.86
CA LEU A 63 -14.51 -7.79 25.57
C LEU A 63 -15.14 -9.15 25.29
N ASP A 64 -16.47 -9.25 25.34
CA ASP A 64 -17.20 -10.48 25.03
C ASP A 64 -16.98 -10.92 23.57
N GLN A 65 -16.89 -9.97 22.62
CA GLN A 65 -16.52 -10.26 21.24
C GLN A 65 -15.06 -10.68 21.08
N ALA A 66 -14.14 -10.10 21.85
CA ALA A 66 -12.74 -10.50 21.85
C ALA A 66 -12.58 -11.91 22.45
N GLU A 67 -13.34 -12.24 23.49
CA GLU A 67 -13.40 -13.59 24.08
C GLU A 67 -14.05 -14.58 23.12
N ALA A 68 -15.16 -14.22 22.47
CA ALA A 68 -15.81 -15.03 21.44
C ALA A 68 -14.95 -15.22 20.17
N ALA A 69 -14.09 -14.27 19.83
CA ALA A 69 -13.13 -14.42 18.73
C ALA A 69 -12.00 -15.43 19.07
N VAL A 70 -11.79 -15.71 20.35
CA VAL A 70 -10.85 -16.72 20.86
C VAL A 70 -11.56 -18.06 21.10
N GLU A 71 -12.90 -18.12 21.02
CA GLU A 71 -13.61 -19.40 21.06
C GLU A 71 -13.15 -20.32 19.92
N PRO A 72 -12.94 -21.62 20.25
CA PRO A 72 -12.32 -22.59 19.35
C PRO A 72 -13.06 -22.73 18.01
N ASP A 73 -14.37 -22.52 18.01
CA ASP A 73 -15.23 -22.65 16.82
C ASP A 73 -14.98 -21.54 15.78
N VAL A 74 -14.67 -20.32 16.22
CA VAL A 74 -14.34 -19.20 15.31
C VAL A 74 -12.94 -19.39 14.72
N VAL A 75 -12.02 -19.93 15.53
CA VAL A 75 -10.66 -20.27 15.08
C VAL A 75 -10.70 -21.41 14.06
N ALA A 76 -11.50 -22.46 14.29
CA ALA A 76 -11.66 -23.58 13.36
C ALA A 76 -12.19 -23.11 12.00
N LYS A 77 -13.28 -22.32 11.99
CA LYS A 77 -13.83 -21.75 10.75
C LYS A 77 -12.83 -20.85 10.02
N ARG A 78 -12.01 -20.09 10.75
CA ARG A 78 -10.95 -19.28 10.16
C ARG A 78 -9.85 -20.13 9.55
N GLN A 79 -9.46 -21.22 10.20
CA GLN A 79 -8.47 -22.16 9.68
C GLN A 79 -8.99 -22.91 8.45
N GLU A 80 -10.25 -23.32 8.44
CA GLU A 80 -10.93 -23.91 7.28
C GLU A 80 -10.98 -22.95 6.10
N ALA A 81 -11.33 -21.68 6.34
CA ALA A 81 -11.32 -20.65 5.29
C ALA A 81 -9.91 -20.42 4.71
N LEU A 82 -8.88 -20.41 5.56
CA LEU A 82 -7.49 -20.32 5.12
C LEU A 82 -7.03 -21.55 4.36
N ALA A 83 -7.44 -22.76 4.77
CA ALA A 83 -7.13 -24.00 4.07
C ALA A 83 -7.81 -24.05 2.70
N ALA A 84 -9.08 -23.66 2.61
CA ALA A 84 -9.81 -23.55 1.35
C ALA A 84 -9.15 -22.54 0.39
N ALA A 85 -8.71 -21.39 0.90
CA ALA A 85 -7.97 -20.41 0.10
C ALA A 85 -6.65 -20.97 -0.44
N ARG A 86 -5.92 -21.75 0.36
CA ARG A 86 -4.67 -22.41 -0.08
C ARG A 86 -4.93 -23.44 -1.17
N LEU A 87 -5.99 -24.24 -1.05
CA LEU A 87 -6.33 -25.23 -2.07
C LEU A 87 -6.70 -24.58 -3.40
N ARG A 88 -7.54 -23.53 -3.38
CA ARG A 88 -7.86 -22.77 -4.58
C ARG A 88 -6.62 -22.21 -5.28
N MET A 89 -5.68 -21.67 -4.50
CA MET A 89 -4.41 -21.17 -5.05
C MET A 89 -3.57 -22.29 -5.68
N GLN A 90 -3.54 -23.49 -5.07
CA GLN A 90 -2.83 -24.64 -5.63
C GLN A 90 -3.49 -25.14 -6.93
N GLU A 91 -4.82 -25.16 -6.99
CA GLU A 91 -5.57 -25.53 -8.20
C GLU A 91 -5.30 -24.57 -9.35
N GLU A 92 -5.28 -23.26 -9.09
CA GLU A 92 -4.93 -22.25 -10.10
C GLU A 92 -3.51 -22.42 -10.64
N LEU A 93 -2.55 -22.68 -9.75
CA LEU A 93 -1.16 -22.94 -10.14
C LEU A 93 -1.05 -24.22 -10.96
N ASN A 94 -1.73 -25.30 -10.56
CA ASN A 94 -1.74 -26.56 -11.30
C ASN A 94 -2.34 -26.37 -12.70
N ALA A 95 -3.46 -25.64 -12.81
CA ALA A 95 -4.09 -25.33 -14.10
C ALA A 95 -3.17 -24.51 -15.02
N GLN A 96 -2.39 -23.56 -14.47
CA GLN A 96 -1.39 -22.83 -15.25
C GLN A 96 -0.27 -23.76 -15.73
N VAL A 97 0.23 -24.65 -14.87
CA VAL A 97 1.28 -25.61 -15.22
C VAL A 97 0.82 -26.52 -16.36
N GLU A 98 -0.42 -27.02 -16.32
CA GLU A 98 -0.99 -27.85 -17.38
C GLU A 98 -1.11 -27.09 -18.70
N LYS A 99 -1.67 -25.87 -18.68
CA LYS A 99 -1.75 -25.01 -19.86
C LYS A 99 -0.37 -24.73 -20.47
N HIS A 100 0.64 -24.51 -19.65
CA HIS A 100 2.00 -24.30 -20.13
C HIS A 100 2.62 -25.57 -20.71
N LYS A 101 2.41 -26.73 -20.08
CA LYS A 101 2.85 -28.03 -20.61
C LYS A 101 2.21 -28.35 -21.96
N GLU A 102 0.92 -28.10 -22.10
CA GLU A 102 0.20 -28.30 -23.37
C GLU A 102 0.73 -27.38 -24.47
N LYS A 103 0.93 -26.09 -24.18
CA LYS A 103 1.54 -25.16 -25.13
C LYS A 103 2.94 -25.60 -25.56
N LEU A 104 3.75 -26.10 -24.63
CA LEU A 104 5.08 -26.61 -24.96
C LEU A 104 5.00 -27.84 -25.89
N ARG A 105 4.08 -28.77 -25.64
CA ARG A 105 3.85 -29.93 -26.52
C ARG A 105 3.41 -29.50 -27.92
N GLN A 106 2.48 -28.55 -28.01
CA GLN A 106 2.05 -28.00 -29.31
C GLN A 106 3.23 -27.36 -30.07
N LEU A 107 4.05 -26.55 -29.39
CA LEU A 107 5.24 -25.96 -30.01
C LEU A 107 6.27 -27.01 -30.46
N GLU A 108 6.41 -28.12 -29.73
CA GLU A 108 7.26 -29.24 -30.14
C GLU A 108 6.71 -29.96 -31.36
N GLU A 109 5.40 -30.20 -31.41
CA GLU A 109 4.73 -30.79 -32.58
C GLU A 109 4.81 -29.88 -33.80
N ASP A 110 4.57 -28.59 -33.66
CA ASP A 110 4.66 -27.62 -34.75
C ASP A 110 6.09 -27.53 -35.29
N LYS A 111 7.10 -27.56 -34.41
CA LYS A 111 8.51 -27.63 -34.84
C LYS A 111 8.82 -28.94 -35.57
N ARG A 112 8.20 -30.05 -35.19
CA ARG A 112 8.34 -31.33 -35.92
C ARG A 112 7.68 -31.24 -37.28
N ARG A 113 6.47 -30.68 -37.37
CA ARG A 113 5.73 -30.48 -38.62
C ARG A 113 6.48 -29.54 -39.57
N GLN A 114 6.99 -28.41 -39.08
CA GLN A 114 7.81 -27.48 -39.86
C GLN A 114 9.07 -28.15 -40.42
N LYS A 115 9.73 -29.03 -39.65
CA LYS A 115 10.88 -29.79 -40.17
C LYS A 115 10.46 -30.75 -41.29
N ILE A 116 9.35 -31.46 -41.13
CA ILE A 116 8.83 -32.37 -42.17
C ILE A 116 8.51 -31.59 -43.44
N GLU A 117 7.74 -30.49 -43.32
CA GLU A 117 7.37 -29.63 -44.46
C GLU A 117 8.60 -29.02 -45.15
N MET A 118 9.60 -28.61 -44.38
CA MET A 118 10.88 -28.13 -44.93
C MET A 118 11.64 -29.23 -45.68
N TRP A 119 11.64 -30.47 -45.17
CA TRP A 119 12.28 -31.61 -45.84
C TRP A 119 11.52 -32.05 -47.10
N ASP A 120 10.18 -32.06 -47.05
CA ASP A 120 9.33 -32.44 -48.18
C ASP A 120 9.40 -31.40 -49.30
N SER A 121 9.34 -30.10 -48.97
CA SER A 121 9.53 -29.03 -49.96
C SER A 121 10.90 -29.08 -50.64
N MET A 122 11.93 -29.53 -49.92
CA MET A 122 13.28 -29.74 -50.46
C MET A 122 13.34 -30.95 -51.40
N GLN A 123 12.65 -32.06 -51.09
CA GLN A 123 12.54 -33.24 -51.96
C GLN A 123 11.71 -32.98 -53.21
N GLU A 124 10.60 -32.24 -53.10
CA GLU A 124 9.73 -31.88 -54.23
C GLU A 124 10.37 -30.85 -55.18
N GLY A 125 11.61 -30.41 -54.92
CA GLY A 125 12.35 -29.49 -55.78
C GLY A 125 11.85 -28.05 -55.74
N LYS A 126 10.95 -27.72 -54.81
CA LYS A 126 10.45 -26.36 -54.53
C LYS A 126 11.53 -25.59 -53.75
N SER A 127 12.71 -25.47 -54.32
CA SER A 127 13.83 -24.76 -53.68
C SER A 127 13.49 -23.27 -53.50
N TYR A 128 13.42 -22.84 -52.23
CA TYR A 128 13.63 -21.49 -51.71
C TYR A 128 13.24 -20.30 -52.64
N ARG A 129 12.08 -20.33 -53.28
CA ARG A 129 11.53 -19.17 -53.99
C ARG A 129 10.48 -18.49 -53.11
N GLY A 130 10.97 -17.76 -52.11
CA GLY A 130 10.27 -16.59 -51.58
C GLY A 130 9.53 -16.72 -50.26
N ASN A 131 10.25 -16.84 -49.14
CA ASN A 131 9.71 -16.42 -47.82
C ASN A 131 10.01 -14.92 -47.56
N ALA A 132 9.77 -14.07 -48.56
CA ALA A 132 9.92 -12.61 -48.47
C ALA A 132 8.60 -11.85 -48.31
N ARG A 133 7.47 -12.54 -48.04
CA ARG A 133 6.20 -11.89 -47.72
C ARG A 133 5.70 -12.30 -46.34
N LYS A 134 5.92 -11.41 -45.38
CA LYS A 134 5.05 -11.25 -44.21
C LYS A 134 3.58 -11.09 -44.65
N PRO A 135 2.63 -11.35 -43.75
CA PRO A 135 1.51 -10.44 -43.55
C PRO A 135 1.78 -9.63 -42.27
N GLN A 136 1.98 -8.32 -42.44
CA GLN A 136 1.76 -7.32 -41.40
C GLN A 136 0.56 -6.53 -41.90
N GLU A 137 -0.63 -6.73 -41.31
CA GLU A 137 -1.67 -5.71 -41.11
C GLU A 137 -2.94 -6.34 -40.53
N GLU A 138 -3.25 -5.98 -39.29
CA GLU A 138 -4.60 -5.71 -38.79
C GLU A 138 -4.41 -4.59 -37.76
N ASP A 139 -4.26 -3.35 -38.26
CA ASP A 139 -4.53 -2.12 -37.50
C ASP A 139 -5.48 -1.29 -38.36
N SER A 140 -6.67 -1.01 -37.82
CA SER A 140 -7.71 -0.19 -38.44
C SER A 140 -7.67 1.26 -37.91
N PRO A 141 -8.31 2.25 -38.58
CA PRO A 141 -7.68 3.53 -38.91
C PRO A 141 -8.04 4.72 -38.00
N GLY A 142 -7.20 5.76 -38.05
CA GLY A 142 -7.52 7.13 -37.65
C GLY A 142 -6.49 8.13 -38.23
N PRO A 143 -6.89 9.20 -38.95
CA PRO A 143 -5.97 10.06 -39.71
C PRO A 143 -5.48 11.26 -38.87
N SER A 144 -4.25 11.75 -39.08
CA SER A 144 -3.91 13.19 -39.19
C SER A 144 -2.41 13.49 -39.29
N ALA A 145 -2.06 14.14 -40.41
CA ALA A 145 -1.08 15.22 -40.56
C ALA A 145 0.46 15.01 -40.39
N SER A 146 1.13 15.32 -41.50
CA SER A 146 2.31 16.21 -41.64
C SER A 146 3.75 15.62 -41.52
N SER A 147 4.36 15.47 -42.70
CA SER A 147 5.68 15.99 -43.14
C SER A 147 6.88 16.01 -42.16
N ALA A 148 7.92 15.21 -42.47
CA ALA A 148 9.31 15.71 -42.62
C ALA A 148 10.30 14.63 -43.11
N VAL A 149 11.15 15.07 -44.05
CA VAL A 149 12.33 14.47 -44.73
C VAL A 149 13.23 13.56 -43.86
N PRO A 150 13.82 12.46 -44.41
CA PRO A 150 14.62 11.50 -43.65
C PRO A 150 16.06 11.98 -43.39
N LYS A 151 16.50 11.91 -42.13
CA LYS A 151 17.86 12.31 -41.69
C LYS A 151 18.86 11.15 -41.81
N ARG A 152 20.06 11.45 -42.31
CA ARG A 152 21.17 10.51 -42.61
C ARG A 152 21.64 9.72 -41.39
N LYS A 153 22.09 8.47 -41.64
CA LYS A 153 22.59 7.49 -40.66
C LYS A 153 23.87 7.99 -39.99
N SER A 154 23.86 8.15 -38.67
CA SER A 154 25.07 8.31 -37.86
C SER A 154 25.70 6.95 -37.54
N ASP A 155 27.02 6.93 -37.46
CA ASP A 155 27.88 5.77 -37.33
C ASP A 155 27.50 4.77 -36.22
N LYS A 156 27.70 3.49 -36.55
CA LYS A 156 27.27 2.31 -35.81
C LYS A 156 27.92 2.24 -34.43
N LYS A 157 27.12 2.38 -33.37
CA LYS A 157 27.45 1.79 -32.05
C LYS A 157 27.15 0.29 -32.10
N PRO A 158 28.08 -0.60 -31.72
CA PRO A 158 27.77 -2.02 -31.61
C PRO A 158 26.67 -2.23 -30.56
N LEU A 159 25.71 -3.11 -30.87
CA LEU A 159 24.53 -3.43 -30.04
C LEU A 159 24.87 -4.16 -28.71
N ARG A 160 26.14 -4.28 -28.35
CA ARG A 160 26.63 -4.81 -27.07
C ARG A 160 27.71 -3.88 -26.55
N GLY A 161 27.50 -3.33 -25.35
CA GLY A 161 28.55 -2.65 -24.60
C GLY A 161 29.75 -3.59 -24.42
N GLY A 162 30.97 -3.07 -24.58
CA GLY A 162 32.22 -3.83 -24.67
C GLY A 162 32.67 -4.59 -23.42
N GLY A 163 31.76 -5.03 -22.55
CA GLY A 163 32.06 -5.69 -21.27
C GLY A 163 31.66 -7.15 -21.16
N TYR A 164 31.09 -7.81 -22.19
CA TYR A 164 30.67 -9.21 -22.03
C TYR A 164 31.80 -10.19 -22.38
N ASN A 165 32.52 -10.68 -21.37
CA ASN A 165 33.45 -11.81 -21.50
C ASN A 165 32.74 -13.13 -21.11
N PRO A 166 32.50 -14.07 -22.06
CA PRO A 166 31.73 -15.29 -21.82
C PRO A 166 32.43 -16.33 -20.92
N LEU A 167 33.69 -16.11 -20.56
CA LEU A 167 34.43 -16.99 -19.64
C LEU A 167 34.57 -16.41 -18.22
N THR A 168 34.40 -15.09 -18.03
CA THR A 168 34.65 -14.44 -16.74
C THR A 168 33.54 -13.50 -16.26
N GLY A 169 32.44 -13.34 -16.99
CA GLY A 169 31.21 -12.70 -16.51
C GLY A 169 31.43 -11.35 -15.80
N GLU A 170 31.55 -10.27 -16.57
CA GLU A 170 31.61 -8.92 -15.99
C GLU A 170 30.26 -8.58 -15.33
N GLY A 171 30.24 -8.49 -14.01
CA GLY A 171 28.99 -8.32 -13.26
C GLY A 171 29.19 -7.99 -11.79
N GLY A 172 30.12 -7.08 -11.49
CA GLY A 172 30.13 -6.39 -10.20
C GLY A 172 28.96 -5.42 -10.06
N GLY A 173 28.10 -5.67 -9.06
CA GLY A 173 27.53 -4.63 -8.20
C GLY A 173 26.38 -3.76 -8.74
N ALA A 174 25.15 -4.25 -8.60
CA ALA A 174 24.02 -3.46 -8.09
C ALA A 174 22.89 -4.42 -7.66
N CYS A 175 22.43 -4.31 -6.40
CA CYS A 175 21.38 -5.15 -5.77
C CYS A 175 21.83 -6.47 -5.12
N SER A 176 22.73 -6.41 -4.13
CA SER A 176 22.84 -7.44 -3.09
C SER A 176 21.99 -7.08 -1.87
N TRP A 177 20.66 -7.13 -2.01
CA TRP A 177 19.79 -7.09 -0.82
C TRP A 177 19.86 -8.46 -0.14
N ARG A 178 20.57 -8.55 0.98
CA ARG A 178 20.50 -9.71 1.90
C ARG A 178 19.65 -9.30 3.11
N PRO A 179 18.56 -10.01 3.44
CA PRO A 179 17.89 -9.84 4.72
C PRO A 179 18.92 -10.06 5.84
N GLY A 180 19.04 -9.11 6.76
CA GLY A 180 19.93 -9.24 7.93
C GLY A 180 19.59 -10.51 8.71
N ARG A 181 20.62 -11.29 9.08
CA ARG A 181 20.46 -12.46 9.96
C ARG A 181 19.85 -11.98 11.29
N ARG A 182 18.59 -12.31 11.55
CA ARG A 182 18.04 -12.32 12.90
C ARG A 182 18.39 -13.66 13.53
N GLY A 183 19.50 -13.69 14.27
CA GLY A 183 19.90 -14.82 15.10
C GLY A 183 21.05 -14.40 16.04
N PRO A 184 21.04 -14.84 17.31
CA PRO A 184 22.04 -14.41 18.28
C PRO A 184 23.43 -14.91 17.87
N SER A 185 24.37 -13.97 17.80
CA SER A 185 25.80 -14.24 17.67
C SER A 185 26.36 -14.63 19.03
N SER A 186 26.39 -15.93 19.33
CA SER A 186 27.18 -16.49 20.43
C SER A 186 27.66 -17.88 20.06
N GLY A 187 28.97 -18.04 19.85
CA GLY A 187 29.59 -19.33 19.60
C GLY A 187 31.00 -19.17 19.03
N GLY A 188 31.99 -19.14 19.92
CA GLY A 188 33.42 -19.02 19.63
C GLY A 188 34.17 -18.69 20.90
#